data_AF-A0A814B7W9-F1
#
_entry.id   AF-A0A814B7W9-F1
#
_cell.length_a   1.000
_cell.length_b   1.000
_cell.length_c   1.000
_cell.angle_alpha   90.00
_cell.angle_beta   90.00
_cell.angle_gamma   90.00
#
_symmetry.space_group_name_H-M   'P 1'
#
loop_
_entity.id
_entity.type
_entity.pdbx_description
1 polymer ?
#
loop_
_entity_poly.entity_id
_entity_poly.type
_entity_poly.pdbx_seq_one_letter_code
_entity_poly.pdbx_strand_id
1 'polypeptide(L)'
;MFDEIWTEKWNYKIDVTIKTMKVGTISTQVFVGKLVQLCAVCTKPPDQSIYIVTELMCNEILLDYLRYEPGQELELSTLVDIAAQIIIISILKID
;
A
#
# COMPACT_ATOMS: atom_id res chain seq x y z
N MET A 1 -16.53 6.80 0.71
CA MET A 1 -16.43 5.46 1.34
C MET A 1 -15.04 4.97 1.03
N PHE A 2 -14.22 4.85 2.07
CA PHE A 2 -12.82 4.44 1.94
C PHE A 2 -12.74 3.02 1.36
N ASP A 3 -11.66 2.76 0.63
CA ASP A 3 -11.30 1.42 0.19
C ASP A 3 -11.13 0.51 1.43
N GLU A 4 -11.72 -0.68 1.40
CA GLU A 4 -11.54 -1.67 2.47
C GLU A 4 -10.18 -2.38 2.31
N ILE A 5 -9.51 -2.62 3.43
CA ILE A 5 -8.21 -3.29 3.49
C ILE A 5 -8.36 -4.53 4.37
N TRP A 6 -7.81 -5.65 3.90
CA TRP A 6 -7.86 -6.94 4.56
C TRP A 6 -6.47 -7.58 4.57
N THR A 7 -6.20 -8.42 5.57
CA THR A 7 -4.99 -9.24 5.64
C THR A 7 -5.37 -10.71 5.49
N GLU A 8 -4.71 -11.41 4.57
CA GLU A 8 -5.04 -12.79 4.23
C GLU A 8 -3.81 -13.63 3.86
N LYS A 9 -3.97 -14.95 3.79
CA LYS A 9 -2.93 -15.86 3.29
C LYS A 9 -3.11 -16.21 1.82
N TRP A 10 -2.20 -15.74 0.96
CA TRP A 10 -2.10 -16.18 -0.42
C TRP A 10 -1.57 -17.61 -0.52
N ASN A 11 -2.34 -18.49 -1.17
CA ASN A 11 -2.02 -19.91 -1.35
C ASN A 11 -1.61 -20.60 -0.04
N TYR A 12 -2.23 -20.21 1.07
CA TYR A 12 -1.95 -20.70 2.44
C TYR A 12 -0.51 -20.51 2.94
N LYS A 13 0.32 -19.74 2.23
CA LYS A 13 1.78 -19.66 2.50
C LYS A 13 2.29 -18.24 2.74
N ILE A 14 1.77 -17.26 2.01
CA ILE A 14 2.33 -15.91 1.98
C ILE A 14 1.29 -14.96 2.57
N ASP A 15 1.66 -14.22 3.61
CA ASP A 15 0.79 -13.18 4.16
C ASP A 15 0.75 -11.99 3.21
N VAL A 16 -0.46 -11.55 2.85
CA VAL A 16 -0.71 -10.49 1.88
C VAL A 16 -1.72 -9.49 2.42
N THR A 17 -1.64 -8.26 1.92
CA THR A 17 -2.67 -7.25 2.10
C THR A 17 -3.52 -7.16 0.84
N ILE A 18 -4.85 -7.18 1.01
CA ILE A 18 -5.84 -7.07 -0.06
C ILE A 18 -6.55 -5.73 0.10
N LYS A 19 -6.54 -4.91 -0.94
CA LYS A 19 -7.25 -3.63 -0.98
C LYS A 19 -8.38 -3.66 -2.02
N THR A 20 -9.60 -3.36 -1.59
CA THR A 20 -10.78 -3.29 -2.45
C THR A 20 -10.94 -1.89 -3.02
N MET A 21 -10.97 -1.77 -4.33
CA MET A 21 -11.16 -0.50 -5.04
C MET A 21 -12.51 -0.50 -5.76
N LYS A 22 -13.26 0.60 -5.67
CA LYS A 22 -14.55 0.72 -6.37
C LYS A 22 -14.36 0.84 -7.89
N VAL A 23 -15.33 0.30 -8.63
CA VAL A 23 -15.42 0.43 -10.10
C VAL A 23 -15.45 1.90 -10.48
N GLY A 24 -14.64 2.29 -11.48
CA GLY A 24 -14.52 3.67 -11.95
C GLY A 24 -13.47 4.52 -11.24
N THR A 25 -12.80 4.00 -10.19
CA THR A 25 -11.75 4.73 -9.45
C THR A 25 -10.36 4.63 -10.12
N ILE A 26 -10.20 3.81 -11.15
CA ILE A 26 -8.89 3.49 -11.74
C ILE A 26 -8.96 3.66 -13.26
N SER A 27 -8.15 4.58 -13.81
CA SER A 27 -7.62 4.38 -15.15
C SER A 27 -6.46 3.38 -15.03
N THR A 28 -6.44 2.34 -15.85
CA THR A 28 -5.46 1.25 -15.82
C THR A 28 -4.00 1.72 -15.94
N GLN A 29 -3.77 2.95 -16.38
CA GLN A 29 -2.44 3.57 -16.51
C GLN A 29 -1.84 4.05 -15.17
N VAL A 30 -2.62 4.17 -14.09
CA VAL A 30 -2.14 4.68 -12.79
C VAL A 30 -1.59 3.57 -11.87
N PHE A 31 -1.59 2.32 -12.33
CA PHE A 31 -1.18 1.16 -11.52
C PHE A 31 0.32 0.91 -11.44
N VAL A 32 1.14 1.89 -11.83
CA VAL A 32 2.58 1.72 -11.91
C VAL A 32 3.23 2.31 -10.64
N GLY A 33 3.80 1.41 -9.83
CA GLY A 33 4.86 1.77 -8.88
C GLY A 33 4.42 2.28 -7.51
N LYS A 34 3.50 1.59 -6.81
CA LYS A 34 3.37 1.81 -5.36
C LYS A 34 4.66 1.40 -4.66
N LEU A 35 4.98 2.05 -3.53
CA LEU A 35 6.13 1.79 -2.66
C LEU A 35 6.21 0.34 -2.14
N VAL A 36 5.13 -0.40 -2.30
CA VAL A 36 4.89 -1.76 -1.82
C VAL A 36 4.75 -2.66 -3.05
N GLN A 37 5.34 -3.86 -3.01
CA GLN A 37 5.32 -4.79 -4.12
C GLN A 37 3.88 -5.19 -4.48
N LEU A 38 3.48 -4.94 -5.73
CA LEU A 38 2.23 -5.44 -6.28
C LEU A 38 2.38 -6.94 -6.60
N CYS A 39 1.65 -7.78 -5.88
CA CYS A 39 1.69 -9.23 -6.08
C CYS A 39 0.70 -9.70 -7.14
N ALA A 40 -0.54 -9.21 -7.09
CA ALA A 40 -1.60 -9.59 -8.03
C ALA A 40 -2.71 -8.54 -8.10
N VAL A 41 -3.55 -8.64 -9.14
CA VAL A 41 -4.78 -7.86 -9.29
C VAL A 41 -5.91 -8.79 -9.72
N CYS A 42 -7.08 -8.67 -9.09
CA CYS A 42 -8.30 -9.33 -9.55
C CYS A 42 -9.28 -8.29 -10.10
N THR A 43 -9.65 -8.44 -11.37
CA THR A 43 -10.51 -7.51 -12.13
C THR A 43 -11.83 -8.14 -12.58
N LYS A 44 -12.18 -9.32 -12.03
CA LYS A 44 -13.36 -10.07 -12.44
C LYS A 44 -14.34 -10.28 -11.27
N PRO A 45 -15.65 -10.21 -11.54
CA PRO A 45 -16.27 -9.81 -12.81
C PRO A 45 -16.12 -8.29 -13.08
N PRO A 46 -16.20 -7.84 -14.35
CA PRO A 46 -15.80 -6.47 -14.76
C PRO A 46 -16.61 -5.33 -14.14
N ASP A 47 -17.82 -5.64 -13.67
CA ASP A 47 -18.80 -4.77 -13.05
C ASP A 47 -18.71 -4.74 -11.51
N GLN A 48 -17.73 -5.44 -10.93
CA GLN A 48 -17.48 -5.48 -9.49
C GLN A 48 -16.13 -4.85 -9.10
N SER A 49 -15.96 -4.63 -7.80
CA SER A 49 -14.75 -4.04 -7.22
C SER A 49 -13.47 -4.76 -7.65
N ILE A 50 -12.41 -3.98 -7.85
CA ILE A 50 -11.07 -4.48 -8.18
C ILE A 50 -10.35 -4.80 -6.87
N TYR A 51 -9.73 -5.98 -6.78
CA TYR A 51 -8.86 -6.32 -5.66
C TYR A 51 -7.39 -6.12 -6.04
N ILE A 52 -6.66 -5.40 -5.20
CA ILE A 52 -5.21 -5.24 -5.28
C ILE A 52 -4.58 -6.09 -4.19
N VAL A 53 -3.66 -6.98 -4.56
CA VAL A 53 -2.93 -7.82 -3.62
C VAL A 53 -1.48 -7.35 -3.57
N THR A 54 -1.00 -7.04 -2.37
CA THR A 54 0.39 -6.63 -2.11
C THR A 54 1.01 -7.48 -1.01
N GLU A 55 2.31 -7.36 -0.81
CA GLU A 55 2.94 -7.84 0.42
C GLU A 55 2.29 -7.22 1.66
N LEU A 56 2.31 -7.96 2.77
CA LEU A 56 1.85 -7.47 4.07
C LEU A 56 2.89 -6.53 4.69
N MET A 57 2.44 -5.33 5.07
CA MET A 57 3.28 -4.33 5.74
C MET A 57 3.03 -4.35 7.25
N CYS A 58 4.08 -4.52 8.05
CA CYS A 58 3.96 -4.68 9.51
C CYS A 58 3.25 -3.53 10.23
N ASN A 59 3.36 -2.30 9.71
CA ASN A 59 2.79 -1.08 10.31
C ASN A 59 1.74 -0.42 9.40
N GLU A 60 1.21 -1.18 8.42
CA GLU A 60 0.17 -0.77 7.45
C GLU A 60 0.33 0.65 6.88
N ILE A 61 -0.29 1.65 7.52
CA ILE A 61 -0.38 3.04 7.08
C ILE A 61 0.61 3.89 7.87
N LEU A 62 1.58 4.50 7.19
CA LEU A 62 2.58 5.37 7.81
C LEU A 62 1.95 6.51 8.63
N LEU A 63 0.87 7.13 8.15
CA LEU A 63 0.19 8.20 8.89
C LEU A 63 -0.34 7.72 10.26
N ASP A 64 -0.90 6.52 10.31
CA ASP A 64 -1.41 5.96 11.57
C ASP A 64 -0.25 5.52 12.45
N TYR A 65 0.78 4.91 11.87
CA TYR A 65 2.02 4.59 12.58
C TYR A 65 2.62 5.82 13.27
N LEU A 66 2.73 6.95 12.57
CA LEU A 66 3.26 8.20 13.15
C LEU A 66 2.34 8.84 14.21
N ARG A 67 1.06 8.45 14.26
CA ARG A 67 0.07 9.00 15.18
C ARG A 67 -0.07 8.22 16.47
N TYR A 68 0.48 7.01 16.57
CA TYR A 68 0.35 6.15 17.73
C TYR A 68 1.70 5.54 18.11
N GLU A 69 1.82 4.97 19.31
CA GLU A 69 3.05 4.26 19.70
C GLU A 69 3.27 3.00 18.85
N PRO A 70 4.53 2.67 18.48
CA PRO A 70 5.78 3.33 18.88
C PRO A 70 6.20 4.52 17.98
N GLY A 71 5.39 4.90 16.99
CA GLY A 71 5.79 5.90 16.01
C GLY A 71 5.84 7.33 16.56
N GLN A 72 5.13 7.62 17.66
CA GLN A 72 5.23 8.91 18.35
C GLN A 72 6.56 9.09 19.10
N GLU A 73 7.21 7.99 19.51
CA GLU A 73 8.51 7.99 20.19
C GLU A 73 9.72 8.09 19.23
N LEU A 74 9.50 8.25 17.92
CA LEU A 74 10.59 8.35 16.96
C LEU A 74 11.38 9.65 17.11
N GLU A 75 12.71 9.51 17.16
CA GLU A 75 13.65 10.63 17.09
C GLU A 75 13.55 11.40 15.77
N LEU A 76 13.87 12.70 15.81
CA LEU A 76 13.80 13.58 14.64
C LEU A 76 14.65 13.06 13.46
N SER A 77 15.82 12.48 13.73
CA SER A 77 16.66 11.90 12.69
C SER A 77 15.94 10.79 11.92
N THR A 78 15.20 9.93 12.61
CA THR A 78 14.43 8.84 11.99
C THR A 78 13.30 9.38 11.14
N LEU A 79 12.62 10.45 11.60
CA LEU A 79 11.57 11.11 10.81
C LEU A 79 12.13 11.73 9.53
N VAL A 80 13.33 12.34 9.60
CA VAL A 80 14.05 12.86 8.43
C VAL A 80 14.41 11.73 7.46
N ASP A 81 14.88 10.59 7.96
CA ASP A 81 15.21 9.43 7.14
C ASP A 81 13.97 8.85 6.44
N ILE A 82 12.83 8.74 7.14
CA ILE A 82 11.56 8.31 6.55
C ILE A 82 11.14 9.28 5.43
N ALA A 83 11.22 10.60 5.67
CA ALA A 83 10.91 11.61 4.67
C ALA A 83 11.84 11.50 3.46
N ALA A 84 13.14 11.31 3.68
CA ALA A 84 14.13 11.13 2.62
C ALA A 84 13.84 9.89 1.78
N GLN A 85 13.50 8.75 2.39
CA GLN A 85 13.13 7.53 1.66
C GLN A 85 11.92 7.75 0.75
N ILE A 86 10.87 8.44 1.24
CA ILE A 86 9.67 8.75 0.44
C ILE A 86 10.03 9.64 -0.75
N ILE A 87 10.86 10.67 -0.54
CA ILE A 87 11.30 11.59 -1.58
C ILE A 87 12.14 10.85 -2.63
N ILE A 88 13.16 10.09 -2.21
CA ILE A 88 14.05 9.35 -3.11
C ILE A 88 13.25 8.38 -3.98
N ILE A 89 12.31 7.63 -3.39
CA ILE A 89 11.51 6.66 -4.14
C ILE A 89 10.55 7.36 -5.11
N SER A 90 10.07 8.55 -4.77
CA SER A 90 9.24 9.35 -5.67
C SER A 90 10.05 9.89 -6.86
N ILE A 91 11.32 10.24 -6.66
CA ILE A 91 12.22 10.76 -7.71
C ILE A 91 12.68 9.65 -8.66
N LEU A 92 13.08 8.49 -8.13
CA LEU A 92 13.57 7.35 -8.94
C LEU A 92 12.49 6.67 -9.79
N LYS A 93 11.22 7.08 -9.66
CA LYS A 93 10.08 6.54 -10.42
C LYS A 93 9.56 7.48 -11.52
N ILE A 94 10.25 8.59 -11.81
CA ILE A 94 9.86 9.59 -12.83
C ILE A 94 10.42 9.26 -14.23
N ASP A 95 11.24 8.22 -14.39
CA ASP A 95 11.78 7.79 -15.69
C ASP A 95 10.91 6.76 -16.44
#